data_AF-A0A165AET6-F1
#
_entry.id   AF-A0A165AET6-F1
#
_cell.length_a   1.000
_cell.length_b   1.000
_cell.length_c   1.000
_cell.angle_alpha   90.00
_cell.angle_beta   90.00
_cell.angle_gamma   90.00
#
_symmetry.space_group_name_H-M   'P 1'
#
loop_
_entity.id
_entity.type
_entity.pdbx_description
1 polymer ?
#
loop_
_entity_poly.entity_id
_entity_poly.type
_entity_poly.pdbx_seq_one_letter_code
_entity_poly.pdbx_strand_id
1 'polypeptide(L)'
;MAALSNVTRNSKVLIQVIGKNRTFSCSAVQHGSGKRVGFIGLGNMGGPMALNLLNKGNSVTVYDVYPEAMSKLQNAGAAIGHSPAEVAEKSDTIITMLPNSTHVQEAYAGENGVFHTIDPSVSKEMASLAEKKAMTFIDAPVSGGVMAAKAGTLTFMVGGPEKEFENAKAVLEHVGKNIVYCGSVGSGQAAKICNNMLLAINMVGTAEAMNLGVRLGLDPKLLSNIINTSSGRSWSSEIYNPVPGVLPNVPASNNYEGGFGTALMMKDLGLAQSSATRSNSAIPLGSLAHQLYRLMSVRGYAKKDFSSIYQFLQKSENSN
;
A
#
# COMPACT_ATOMS: atom_id res chain seq x y z
N MET A 1 -25.17 20.44 -44.00
CA MET A 1 -24.67 19.35 -43.14
C MET A 1 -24.09 19.98 -41.89
N ALA A 2 -24.50 19.56 -40.69
CA ALA A 2 -23.95 20.10 -39.43
C ALA A 2 -22.77 19.25 -38.95
N ALA A 3 -21.78 19.88 -38.32
CA ALA A 3 -20.65 19.16 -37.74
C ALA A 3 -21.04 18.47 -36.42
N LEU A 4 -20.69 17.19 -36.29
CA LEU A 4 -20.78 16.48 -35.02
C LEU A 4 -19.53 16.77 -34.18
N SER A 5 -19.71 17.55 -33.11
CA SER A 5 -18.66 17.79 -32.13
C SER A 5 -18.47 16.57 -31.23
N ASN A 6 -17.33 15.89 -31.38
CA ASN A 6 -16.91 14.83 -30.45
C ASN A 6 -16.56 15.44 -29.09
N VAL A 7 -17.56 15.60 -28.23
CA VAL A 7 -17.37 15.96 -26.82
C VAL A 7 -16.74 14.76 -26.11
N THR A 8 -15.42 14.82 -25.89
CA THR A 8 -14.71 13.90 -25.01
C THR A 8 -15.24 14.07 -23.58
N ARG A 9 -16.14 13.18 -23.17
CA ARG A 9 -16.58 13.10 -21.76
C ARG A 9 -15.39 12.65 -20.92
N ASN A 10 -14.92 13.52 -20.04
CA ASN A 10 -13.95 13.16 -19.00
C ASN A 10 -14.62 12.20 -17.99
N SER A 11 -14.56 10.89 -18.28
CA SER A 11 -14.98 9.84 -17.34
C SER A 11 -14.07 9.87 -16.12
N LYS A 12 -14.64 10.08 -14.93
CA LYS A 12 -13.87 10.19 -13.68
C LYS A 12 -13.09 8.90 -13.41
N VAL A 13 -11.81 9.03 -13.07
CA VAL A 13 -10.91 7.90 -12.81
C VAL A 13 -10.80 7.63 -11.32
N LEU A 14 -11.02 6.39 -10.90
CA LEU A 14 -11.02 5.93 -9.51
C LEU A 14 -9.83 5.00 -9.28
N ILE A 15 -8.90 5.45 -8.45
CA ILE A 15 -7.64 4.74 -8.16
C ILE A 15 -7.70 4.21 -6.72
N GLN A 16 -7.83 2.89 -6.56
CA GLN A 16 -7.86 2.24 -5.24
C GLN A 16 -6.44 1.87 -4.77
N VAL A 17 -6.07 2.37 -3.59
CA VAL A 17 -4.78 2.12 -2.92
C VAL A 17 -5.01 1.72 -1.44
N ILE A 18 -4.06 1.02 -0.80
CA ILE A 18 -4.18 0.49 0.57
C ILE A 18 -2.93 0.81 1.43
N GLY A 19 -3.09 1.31 2.68
CA GLY A 19 -1.99 1.86 3.49
C GLY A 19 -2.24 2.08 5.00
N LYS A 20 -1.25 2.65 5.73
CA LYS A 20 -1.17 2.84 7.21
C LYS A 20 -1.06 4.33 7.64
N ASN A 21 -0.82 4.71 8.93
CA ASN A 21 -1.12 6.04 9.58
C ASN A 21 0.05 6.88 10.23
N ARG A 22 0.08 8.25 10.05
CA ARG A 22 0.95 9.36 10.61
C ARG A 22 2.16 9.90 9.75
N THR A 23 2.65 11.16 9.70
CA THR A 23 2.24 12.57 10.04
C THR A 23 3.31 13.60 9.52
N PHE A 24 2.93 14.91 9.41
CA PHE A 24 3.72 16.21 9.41
C PHE A 24 4.91 16.43 8.41
N SER A 25 5.23 17.65 7.91
CA SER A 25 4.83 19.07 8.17
C SER A 25 4.98 20.02 6.92
N CYS A 26 4.38 21.24 6.97
CA CYS A 26 4.50 22.52 6.19
C CYS A 26 5.51 22.72 5.01
N SER A 27 5.34 23.66 4.04
CA SER A 27 4.50 24.90 3.98
C SER A 27 4.34 25.52 2.55
N ALA A 28 3.30 26.36 2.38
CA ALA A 28 3.06 27.39 1.33
C ALA A 28 2.72 26.97 -0.13
N VAL A 29 1.86 27.75 -0.81
CA VAL A 29 1.21 27.40 -2.10
C VAL A 29 1.07 28.58 -3.07
N GLN A 30 1.18 28.30 -4.37
CA GLN A 30 0.62 29.09 -5.48
C GLN A 30 -0.32 28.21 -6.31
N HIS A 31 -1.36 28.78 -6.93
CA HIS A 31 -2.26 28.05 -7.83
C HIS A 31 -1.73 28.01 -9.27
N GLY A 32 -1.81 26.84 -9.91
CA GLY A 32 -1.37 26.60 -11.28
C GLY A 32 -2.24 25.56 -12.00
N SER A 33 -1.84 25.20 -13.23
CA SER A 33 -2.62 24.42 -14.20
C SER A 33 -2.72 22.90 -13.92
N GLY A 34 -2.80 22.49 -12.66
CA GLY A 34 -2.83 21.07 -12.27
C GLY A 34 -4.21 20.40 -12.37
N LYS A 35 -4.22 19.07 -12.32
CA LYS A 35 -5.46 18.27 -12.32
C LYS A 35 -6.24 18.45 -11.01
N ARG A 36 -7.57 18.27 -11.03
CA ARG A 36 -8.41 18.19 -9.82
C ARG A 36 -8.42 16.77 -9.27
N VAL A 37 -7.77 16.55 -8.14
CA VAL A 37 -7.57 15.23 -7.55
C VAL A 37 -8.25 15.14 -6.18
N GLY A 38 -9.18 14.19 -6.05
CA GLY A 38 -9.80 13.81 -4.79
C GLY A 38 -8.90 12.83 -4.05
N PHE A 39 -8.76 12.98 -2.73
CA PHE A 39 -7.96 12.06 -1.92
C PHE A 39 -8.68 11.66 -0.62
N ILE A 40 -9.00 10.38 -0.48
CA ILE A 40 -9.78 9.83 0.63
C ILE A 40 -8.91 8.87 1.47
N GLY A 41 -8.68 9.22 2.73
CA GLY A 41 -7.83 8.48 3.68
C GLY A 41 -6.39 9.04 3.72
N LEU A 42 -5.98 9.59 4.87
CA LEU A 42 -4.86 10.52 5.00
C LEU A 42 -3.79 10.05 6.01
N GLY A 43 -3.49 8.76 6.02
CA GLY A 43 -2.51 8.13 6.91
C GLY A 43 -1.01 8.43 6.63
N ASN A 44 -0.10 7.55 7.08
CA ASN A 44 1.34 7.50 6.76
C ASN A 44 1.57 7.61 5.25
N MET A 45 0.68 6.97 4.50
CA MET A 45 0.79 6.85 3.06
C MET A 45 -0.04 7.95 2.41
N GLY A 46 -1.35 7.98 2.72
CA GLY A 46 -2.29 8.90 2.10
C GLY A 46 -1.97 10.37 2.34
N GLY A 47 -1.61 10.76 3.56
CA GLY A 47 -1.28 12.15 3.89
C GLY A 47 -0.08 12.67 3.08
N PRO A 48 1.09 12.00 3.11
CA PRO A 48 2.23 12.37 2.26
C PRO A 48 2.00 12.22 0.75
N MET A 49 1.18 11.27 0.30
CA MET A 49 0.81 11.17 -1.12
C MET A 49 -0.03 12.38 -1.57
N ALA A 50 -1.05 12.77 -0.80
CA ALA A 50 -1.85 13.95 -1.05
C ALA A 50 -1.02 15.25 -0.96
N LEU A 51 -0.09 15.34 0.00
CA LEU A 51 0.87 16.45 0.07
C LEU A 51 1.79 16.51 -1.15
N ASN A 52 2.27 15.38 -1.66
CA ASN A 52 3.08 15.34 -2.87
C ASN A 52 2.27 15.71 -4.13
N LEU A 53 0.97 15.42 -4.19
CA LEU A 53 0.09 15.91 -5.24
C LEU A 53 -0.06 17.45 -5.21
N LEU A 54 -0.26 18.04 -4.02
CA LEU A 54 -0.25 19.50 -3.81
C LEU A 54 1.08 20.12 -4.26
N ASN A 55 2.22 19.55 -3.80
CA ASN A 55 3.56 20.02 -4.14
C ASN A 55 3.91 19.90 -5.64
N LYS A 56 3.13 19.13 -6.41
CA LYS A 56 3.20 19.03 -7.88
C LYS A 56 2.18 19.94 -8.59
N GLY A 57 1.56 20.88 -7.87
CA GLY A 57 0.66 21.90 -8.41
C GLY A 57 -0.76 21.42 -8.71
N ASN A 58 -1.16 20.24 -8.24
CA ASN A 58 -2.53 19.74 -8.42
C ASN A 58 -3.50 20.41 -7.45
N SER A 59 -4.74 20.64 -7.88
CA SER A 59 -5.81 21.09 -6.99
C SER A 59 -6.34 19.86 -6.25
N VAL A 60 -6.03 19.72 -4.96
CA VAL A 60 -6.37 18.53 -4.18
C VAL A 60 -7.55 18.81 -3.23
N THR A 61 -8.61 18.02 -3.33
CA THR A 61 -9.70 17.99 -2.34
C THR A 61 -9.58 16.74 -1.49
N VAL A 62 -9.52 16.86 -0.16
CA VAL A 62 -9.26 15.73 0.73
C VAL A 62 -10.39 15.42 1.70
N TYR A 63 -10.51 14.14 2.08
CA TYR A 63 -11.39 13.65 3.14
C TYR A 63 -10.72 12.55 3.97
N ASP A 64 -10.99 12.53 5.27
CA ASP A 64 -10.73 11.42 6.18
C ASP A 64 -11.83 11.41 7.26
N VAL A 65 -12.14 10.23 7.80
CA VAL A 65 -13.08 10.10 8.93
C VAL A 65 -12.53 10.70 10.23
N TYR A 66 -11.22 10.96 10.30
CA TYR A 66 -10.55 11.67 11.39
C TYR A 66 -10.23 13.13 10.99
N PRO A 67 -10.93 14.15 11.52
CA PRO A 67 -10.71 15.56 11.16
C PRO A 67 -9.27 16.04 11.36
N GLU A 68 -8.58 15.52 12.39
CA GLU A 68 -7.17 15.81 12.67
C GLU A 68 -6.18 15.39 11.57
N ALA A 69 -6.58 14.52 10.64
CA ALA A 69 -5.78 14.15 9.48
C ALA A 69 -5.96 15.19 8.35
N MET A 70 -7.18 15.72 8.19
CA MET A 70 -7.53 16.72 7.18
C MET A 70 -6.88 18.09 7.44
N SER A 71 -6.91 18.60 8.67
CA SER A 71 -6.39 19.94 9.01
C SER A 71 -4.93 20.16 8.60
N LYS A 72 -4.13 19.10 8.58
CA LYS A 72 -2.70 19.14 8.22
C LYS A 72 -2.48 19.42 6.74
N LEU A 73 -3.40 18.98 5.87
CA LEU A 73 -3.38 19.25 4.44
C LEU A 73 -4.15 20.52 4.07
N GLN A 74 -5.18 20.88 4.84
CA GLN A 74 -5.82 22.20 4.75
C GLN A 74 -4.79 23.33 4.92
N ASN A 75 -3.92 23.21 5.93
CA ASN A 75 -2.81 24.14 6.17
C ASN A 75 -1.70 24.07 5.08
N ALA A 76 -1.73 23.05 4.22
CA ALA A 76 -0.88 22.92 3.03
C ALA A 76 -1.63 23.29 1.73
N GLY A 77 -2.84 23.83 1.81
CA GLY A 77 -3.63 24.31 0.68
C GLY A 77 -4.56 23.29 0.01
N ALA A 78 -4.82 22.13 0.61
CA ALA A 78 -5.92 21.27 0.17
C ALA A 78 -7.29 21.91 0.47
N ALA A 79 -8.23 21.75 -0.45
CA ALA A 79 -9.64 21.89 -0.14
C ALA A 79 -10.11 20.71 0.73
N ILE A 80 -11.09 20.94 1.59
CA ILE A 80 -11.74 19.89 2.38
C ILE A 80 -13.08 19.53 1.72
N GLY A 81 -13.40 18.24 1.66
CA GLY A 81 -14.76 17.74 1.48
C GLY A 81 -15.28 17.19 2.81
N HIS A 82 -16.59 17.22 3.02
CA HIS A 82 -17.27 16.69 4.20
C HIS A 82 -17.69 15.22 4.03
N SER A 83 -17.63 14.67 2.81
CA SER A 83 -17.87 13.26 2.50
C SER A 83 -17.06 12.75 1.30
N PRO A 84 -16.91 11.42 1.13
CA PRO A 84 -16.38 10.81 -0.09
C PRO A 84 -17.11 11.23 -1.37
N ALA A 85 -18.44 11.36 -1.30
CA ALA A 85 -19.27 11.87 -2.40
C ALA A 85 -18.91 13.32 -2.79
N GLU A 86 -18.75 14.22 -1.82
CA GLU A 86 -18.41 15.62 -2.11
C GLU A 86 -16.98 15.77 -2.68
N VAL A 87 -16.04 14.94 -2.20
CA VAL A 87 -14.72 14.80 -2.83
C VAL A 87 -14.87 14.32 -4.29
N ALA A 88 -15.80 13.41 -4.55
CA ALA A 88 -16.07 12.92 -5.90
C ALA A 88 -16.65 13.99 -6.81
N GLU A 89 -17.61 14.79 -6.36
CA GLU A 89 -18.19 15.90 -7.12
C GLU A 89 -17.12 16.89 -7.60
N LYS A 90 -16.26 17.32 -6.67
CA LYS A 90 -15.23 18.36 -6.89
C LYS A 90 -14.04 17.92 -7.75
N SER A 91 -13.88 16.62 -8.03
CA SER A 91 -12.66 16.03 -8.60
C SER A 91 -12.86 15.31 -9.94
N ASP A 92 -11.79 15.24 -10.76
CA ASP A 92 -11.76 14.50 -12.03
C ASP A 92 -11.09 13.12 -11.88
N THR A 93 -10.15 13.00 -10.95
CA THR A 93 -9.55 11.73 -10.52
C THR A 93 -9.72 11.61 -9.00
N ILE A 94 -10.02 10.42 -8.48
CA ILE A 94 -10.13 10.17 -7.04
C ILE A 94 -9.19 9.04 -6.65
N ILE A 95 -8.38 9.26 -5.62
CA ILE A 95 -7.52 8.27 -5.00
C ILE A 95 -8.10 7.91 -3.64
N THR A 96 -8.34 6.63 -3.38
CA THR A 96 -8.61 6.12 -2.03
C THR A 96 -7.35 5.47 -1.47
N MET A 97 -7.05 5.69 -0.19
CA MET A 97 -5.87 5.11 0.49
C MET A 97 -6.22 4.57 1.87
N LEU A 98 -6.91 3.42 1.89
CA LEU A 98 -7.69 2.97 3.04
C LEU A 98 -7.14 1.67 3.69
N PRO A 99 -7.50 1.35 4.96
CA PRO A 99 -6.81 0.28 5.70
C PRO A 99 -7.20 -1.15 5.30
N ASN A 100 -8.46 -1.38 4.90
CA ASN A 100 -9.01 -2.71 4.59
C ASN A 100 -10.23 -2.61 3.64
N SER A 101 -10.74 -3.77 3.24
CA SER A 101 -11.91 -3.91 2.34
C SER A 101 -13.16 -3.17 2.81
N THR A 102 -13.51 -3.25 4.09
CA THR A 102 -14.74 -2.66 4.64
C THR A 102 -14.74 -1.14 4.53
N HIS A 103 -13.61 -0.49 4.85
CA HIS A 103 -13.48 0.96 4.66
C HIS A 103 -13.53 1.36 3.17
N VAL A 104 -13.05 0.50 2.26
CA VAL A 104 -13.16 0.72 0.81
C VAL A 104 -14.62 0.62 0.35
N GLN A 105 -15.33 -0.43 0.77
CA GLN A 105 -16.75 -0.63 0.46
C GLN A 105 -17.59 0.58 0.94
N GLU A 106 -17.37 1.03 2.17
CA GLU A 106 -18.01 2.23 2.73
C GLU A 106 -17.67 3.50 1.94
N ALA A 107 -16.38 3.80 1.75
CA ALA A 107 -15.94 5.03 1.08
C ALA A 107 -16.39 5.13 -0.39
N TYR A 108 -16.58 4.00 -1.08
CA TYR A 108 -17.09 3.99 -2.44
C TYR A 108 -18.61 3.92 -2.52
N ALA A 109 -19.31 3.15 -1.67
CA ALA A 109 -20.70 2.79 -1.92
C ALA A 109 -21.62 2.76 -0.70
N GLY A 110 -21.13 3.18 0.48
CA GLY A 110 -21.98 3.56 1.60
C GLY A 110 -22.88 4.75 1.27
N GLU A 111 -23.69 5.18 2.24
CA GLU A 111 -24.70 6.24 2.08
C GLU A 111 -24.10 7.53 1.51
N ASN A 112 -22.91 7.89 1.98
CA ASN A 112 -22.16 9.08 1.58
C ASN A 112 -20.93 8.76 0.70
N GLY A 113 -20.86 7.54 0.15
CA GLY A 113 -19.75 7.04 -0.66
C GLY A 113 -19.67 7.67 -2.06
N VAL A 114 -18.51 7.55 -2.72
CA VAL A 114 -18.23 8.08 -4.08
C VAL A 114 -19.32 7.77 -5.13
N PHE A 115 -20.01 6.63 -5.01
CA PHE A 115 -21.08 6.20 -5.89
C PHE A 115 -22.49 6.46 -5.33
N HIS A 116 -22.68 6.72 -4.04
CA HIS A 116 -23.94 6.63 -3.29
C HIS A 116 -24.69 5.27 -3.42
N THR A 117 -24.73 4.54 -2.31
CA THR A 117 -25.66 3.44 -2.00
C THR A 117 -25.70 2.27 -3.01
N ILE A 118 -24.72 1.37 -2.94
CA ILE A 118 -24.77 0.05 -3.61
C ILE A 118 -24.01 -0.99 -2.78
N ASP A 119 -24.54 -2.20 -2.59
CA ASP A 119 -23.85 -3.30 -1.88
C ASP A 119 -22.72 -3.91 -2.74
N PRO A 120 -21.44 -4.00 -2.28
CA PRO A 120 -20.35 -4.49 -3.12
C PRO A 120 -19.29 -5.39 -2.48
N SER A 121 -18.61 -6.20 -3.31
CA SER A 121 -17.23 -6.66 -3.05
C SER A 121 -16.17 -5.77 -3.72
N VAL A 122 -14.89 -6.06 -3.46
CA VAL A 122 -13.90 -5.01 -3.14
C VAL A 122 -13.24 -4.30 -4.33
N SER A 123 -13.13 -4.92 -5.51
CA SER A 123 -12.43 -4.30 -6.67
C SER A 123 -13.04 -4.63 -8.03
N LYS A 124 -13.36 -5.90 -8.31
CA LYS A 124 -14.05 -6.26 -9.58
C LYS A 124 -15.50 -5.76 -9.61
N GLU A 125 -16.19 -5.84 -8.48
CA GLU A 125 -17.53 -5.24 -8.35
C GLU A 125 -17.46 -3.72 -8.31
N MET A 126 -16.48 -3.11 -7.60
CA MET A 126 -16.21 -1.67 -7.71
C MET A 126 -16.09 -1.18 -9.16
N ALA A 127 -15.42 -1.95 -10.04
CA ALA A 127 -15.37 -1.63 -11.46
C ALA A 127 -16.73 -1.73 -12.16
N SER A 128 -17.50 -2.80 -11.91
CA SER A 128 -18.87 -2.91 -12.43
C SER A 128 -19.81 -1.79 -11.94
N LEU A 129 -19.58 -1.29 -10.72
CA LEU A 129 -20.32 -0.13 -10.18
C LEU A 129 -19.86 1.19 -10.82
N ALA A 130 -18.56 1.35 -11.07
CA ALA A 130 -18.00 2.50 -11.78
C ALA A 130 -18.53 2.58 -13.23
N GLU A 131 -18.52 1.46 -13.95
CA GLU A 131 -19.01 1.35 -15.33
C GLU A 131 -20.49 1.76 -15.43
N LYS A 132 -21.34 1.31 -14.49
CA LYS A 132 -22.76 1.71 -14.39
C LYS A 132 -22.96 3.21 -14.17
N LYS A 133 -21.95 3.94 -13.68
CA LYS A 133 -21.95 5.40 -13.49
C LYS A 133 -21.03 6.15 -14.47
N ALA A 134 -20.58 5.49 -15.55
CA ALA A 134 -19.66 6.03 -16.56
C ALA A 134 -18.32 6.54 -15.99
N MET A 135 -17.84 5.88 -14.93
CA MET A 135 -16.55 6.12 -14.27
C MET A 135 -15.61 4.95 -14.58
N THR A 136 -14.30 5.22 -14.60
CA THR A 136 -13.26 4.19 -14.75
C THR A 136 -12.76 3.78 -13.38
N PHE A 137 -12.65 2.48 -13.11
CA PHE A 137 -11.99 1.95 -11.91
C PHE A 137 -10.64 1.31 -12.22
N ILE A 138 -9.67 1.55 -11.34
CA ILE A 138 -8.28 1.10 -11.41
C ILE A 138 -7.83 0.69 -10.01
N ASP A 139 -7.31 -0.53 -9.85
CA ASP A 139 -6.60 -0.92 -8.63
C ASP A 139 -5.11 -0.62 -8.78
N ALA A 140 -4.56 0.22 -7.90
CA ALA A 140 -3.16 0.64 -7.95
C ALA A 140 -2.44 0.50 -6.58
N PRO A 141 -2.41 -0.70 -5.96
CA PRO A 141 -1.68 -0.91 -4.72
C PRO A 141 -0.18 -0.59 -4.82
N VAL A 142 0.41 -0.22 -3.68
CA VAL A 142 1.77 0.33 -3.59
C VAL A 142 2.79 -0.57 -2.90
N SER A 143 4.06 -0.33 -3.21
CA SER A 143 5.24 -0.80 -2.47
C SER A 143 6.22 0.35 -2.20
N GLY A 144 7.07 0.19 -1.18
CA GLY A 144 8.07 1.18 -0.73
C GLY A 144 7.80 1.82 0.65
N GLY A 145 6.57 1.72 1.17
CA GLY A 145 6.23 2.17 2.53
C GLY A 145 6.32 3.68 2.76
N VAL A 146 6.35 4.08 4.04
CA VAL A 146 6.17 5.48 4.48
C VAL A 146 7.25 6.43 3.94
N MET A 147 8.51 5.97 3.90
CA MET A 147 9.62 6.79 3.40
C MET A 147 9.51 7.03 1.89
N ALA A 148 9.12 6.02 1.11
CA ALA A 148 8.86 6.20 -0.31
C ALA A 148 7.60 7.04 -0.58
N ALA A 149 6.57 6.95 0.27
CA ALA A 149 5.38 7.80 0.19
C ALA A 149 5.71 9.28 0.44
N LYS A 150 6.57 9.58 1.42
CA LYS A 150 7.10 10.93 1.66
C LYS A 150 8.00 11.41 0.51
N ALA A 151 8.87 10.55 -0.02
CA ALA A 151 9.81 10.92 -1.08
C ALA A 151 9.20 10.94 -2.50
N GLY A 152 7.94 10.52 -2.69
CA GLY A 152 7.32 10.39 -4.02
C GLY A 152 7.90 9.25 -4.86
N THR A 153 8.51 8.23 -4.22
CA THR A 153 9.25 7.15 -4.89
C THR A 153 8.59 5.77 -4.77
N LEU A 154 7.30 5.73 -4.45
CA LEU A 154 6.50 4.49 -4.42
C LEU A 154 6.56 3.73 -5.76
N THR A 155 6.37 2.42 -5.68
CA THR A 155 6.07 1.57 -6.85
C THR A 155 4.58 1.25 -6.85
N PHE A 156 3.89 1.52 -7.96
CA PHE A 156 2.48 1.21 -8.17
C PHE A 156 2.34 0.03 -9.13
N MET A 157 1.49 -0.93 -8.77
CA MET A 157 1.10 -2.07 -9.61
C MET A 157 -0.34 -1.84 -10.05
N VAL A 158 -0.58 -1.56 -11.33
CA VAL A 158 -1.81 -0.94 -11.84
C VAL A 158 -2.64 -1.93 -12.65
N GLY A 159 -3.79 -2.34 -12.13
CA GLY A 159 -4.83 -3.09 -12.83
C GLY A 159 -5.96 -2.18 -13.33
N GLY A 160 -6.35 -2.30 -14.60
CA GLY A 160 -7.38 -1.45 -15.20
C GLY A 160 -7.57 -1.67 -16.70
N PRO A 161 -8.43 -0.89 -17.37
CA PRO A 161 -8.47 -0.85 -18.83
C PRO A 161 -7.18 -0.21 -19.39
N GLU A 162 -6.52 -0.87 -20.33
CA GLU A 162 -5.21 -0.46 -20.86
C GLU A 162 -5.19 0.99 -21.37
N LYS A 163 -6.26 1.41 -22.08
CA LYS A 163 -6.45 2.78 -22.58
C LYS A 163 -6.44 3.87 -21.50
N GLU A 164 -6.66 3.50 -20.23
CA GLU A 164 -6.71 4.42 -19.09
C GLU A 164 -5.42 4.39 -18.26
N PHE A 165 -4.46 3.51 -18.58
CA PHE A 165 -3.20 3.38 -17.85
C PHE A 165 -2.40 4.68 -17.86
N GLU A 166 -2.23 5.32 -19.01
CA GLU A 166 -1.50 6.59 -19.14
C GLU A 166 -2.22 7.74 -18.42
N ASN A 167 -3.56 7.76 -18.41
CA ASN A 167 -4.35 8.74 -17.65
C ASN A 167 -4.07 8.65 -16.14
N ALA A 168 -4.01 7.43 -15.60
CA ALA A 168 -3.71 7.17 -14.20
C ALA A 168 -2.22 7.40 -13.87
N LYS A 169 -1.31 6.92 -14.72
CA LYS A 169 0.14 7.11 -14.60
C LYS A 169 0.51 8.59 -14.52
N ALA A 170 -0.07 9.44 -15.36
CA ALA A 170 0.06 10.90 -15.31
C ALA A 170 -0.64 11.57 -14.09
N VAL A 171 -1.02 10.81 -13.07
CA VAL A 171 -1.35 11.27 -11.70
C VAL A 171 -0.46 10.56 -10.68
N LEU A 172 -0.22 9.25 -10.86
CA LEU A 172 0.59 8.43 -9.98
C LEU A 172 2.09 8.79 -10.00
N GLU A 173 2.64 9.30 -11.11
CA GLU A 173 4.02 9.78 -11.21
C GLU A 173 4.32 11.02 -10.33
N HIS A 174 3.29 11.69 -9.80
CA HIS A 174 3.46 12.72 -8.77
C HIS A 174 3.80 12.15 -7.38
N VAL A 175 3.55 10.86 -7.16
CA VAL A 175 3.65 10.17 -5.85
C VAL A 175 4.45 8.86 -5.90
N GLY A 176 4.88 8.43 -7.09
CA GLY A 176 5.64 7.19 -7.31
C GLY A 176 6.69 7.33 -8.41
N LYS A 177 7.74 6.52 -8.30
CA LYS A 177 8.84 6.45 -9.28
C LYS A 177 8.64 5.37 -10.33
N ASN A 178 7.99 4.26 -9.97
CA ASN A 178 7.77 3.13 -10.88
C ASN A 178 6.27 2.86 -11.00
N ILE A 179 5.67 3.15 -12.16
CA ILE A 179 4.26 2.86 -12.43
C ILE A 179 4.22 1.70 -13.42
N VAL A 180 3.72 0.54 -12.98
CA VAL A 180 3.76 -0.71 -13.74
C VAL A 180 2.34 -1.12 -14.09
N TYR A 181 2.03 -1.27 -15.38
CA TYR A 181 0.76 -1.88 -15.82
C TYR A 181 0.80 -3.39 -15.55
N CYS A 182 -0.26 -3.92 -14.94
CA CYS A 182 -0.37 -5.33 -14.55
C CYS A 182 -1.47 -6.07 -15.32
N GLY A 183 -2.20 -5.40 -16.23
CA GLY A 183 -3.34 -5.95 -16.96
C GLY A 183 -4.68 -5.43 -16.41
N SER A 184 -5.74 -6.24 -16.54
CA SER A 184 -7.11 -5.86 -16.17
C SER A 184 -7.34 -5.68 -14.66
N VAL A 185 -8.53 -5.18 -14.28
CA VAL A 185 -8.89 -4.90 -12.88
C VAL A 185 -8.73 -6.14 -11.99
N GLY A 186 -8.01 -5.95 -10.88
CA GLY A 186 -7.60 -6.94 -9.89
C GLY A 186 -6.17 -7.43 -10.07
N SER A 187 -5.51 -7.17 -11.21
CA SER A 187 -4.16 -7.65 -11.47
C SER A 187 -3.08 -6.86 -10.71
N GLY A 188 -3.34 -5.59 -10.36
CA GLY A 188 -2.47 -4.81 -9.48
C GLY A 188 -2.46 -5.41 -8.07
N GLN A 189 -3.64 -5.74 -7.54
CA GLN A 189 -3.77 -6.48 -6.27
C GLN A 189 -3.14 -7.87 -6.33
N ALA A 190 -3.31 -8.61 -7.44
CA ALA A 190 -2.67 -9.93 -7.60
C ALA A 190 -1.14 -9.83 -7.54
N ALA A 191 -0.53 -8.91 -8.31
CA ALA A 191 0.91 -8.66 -8.29
C ALA A 191 1.41 -8.27 -6.87
N LYS A 192 0.69 -7.36 -6.21
CA LYS A 192 0.99 -6.93 -4.83
C LYS A 192 0.96 -8.10 -3.83
N ILE A 193 -0.06 -8.95 -3.92
CA ILE A 193 -0.26 -10.09 -3.03
C ILE A 193 0.84 -11.14 -3.22
N CYS A 194 1.18 -11.48 -4.47
CA CYS A 194 2.27 -12.39 -4.79
C CYS A 194 3.63 -11.85 -4.29
N ASN A 195 3.92 -10.57 -4.52
CA ASN A 195 5.13 -9.91 -4.01
C ASN A 195 5.23 -9.99 -2.47
N ASN A 196 4.16 -9.62 -1.77
CA ASN A 196 4.17 -9.59 -0.30
C ASN A 196 4.20 -11.01 0.31
N MET A 197 3.64 -12.03 -0.37
CA MET A 197 3.80 -13.43 0.03
C MET A 197 5.26 -13.90 -0.11
N LEU A 198 5.93 -13.61 -1.23
CA LEU A 198 7.34 -13.96 -1.43
C LEU A 198 8.25 -13.21 -0.44
N LEU A 199 7.97 -11.94 -0.17
CA LEU A 199 8.66 -11.15 0.86
C LEU A 199 8.57 -11.79 2.25
N ALA A 200 7.39 -12.30 2.62
CA ALA A 200 7.21 -13.00 3.89
C ALA A 200 8.03 -14.29 3.98
N ILE A 201 7.97 -15.13 2.93
CA ILE A 201 8.74 -16.38 2.85
C ILE A 201 10.25 -16.09 2.96
N ASN A 202 10.74 -15.10 2.20
CA ASN A 202 12.14 -14.71 2.24
C ASN A 202 12.56 -14.11 3.60
N MET A 203 11.66 -13.39 4.29
CA MET A 203 11.93 -12.85 5.63
C MET A 203 11.99 -13.95 6.71
N VAL A 204 11.06 -14.91 6.67
CA VAL A 204 11.08 -16.11 7.53
C VAL A 204 12.37 -16.89 7.31
N GLY A 205 12.68 -17.27 6.06
CA GLY A 205 13.90 -18.03 5.73
C GLY A 205 15.20 -17.29 6.05
N THR A 206 15.24 -15.95 5.88
CA THR A 206 16.38 -15.14 6.33
C THR A 206 16.54 -15.19 7.84
N ALA A 207 15.44 -15.05 8.60
CA ALA A 207 15.48 -15.10 10.06
C ALA A 207 15.89 -16.48 10.59
N GLU A 208 15.39 -17.57 10.00
CA GLU A 208 15.74 -18.95 10.35
C GLU A 208 17.21 -19.25 10.04
N ALA A 209 17.69 -18.94 8.83
CA ALA A 209 19.08 -19.16 8.43
C ALA A 209 20.08 -18.33 9.28
N MET A 210 19.74 -17.08 9.59
CA MET A 210 20.56 -16.23 10.46
C MET A 210 20.57 -16.73 11.91
N ASN A 211 19.43 -17.18 12.45
CA ASN A 211 19.38 -17.73 13.81
C ASN A 211 20.21 -19.02 13.90
N LEU A 212 20.06 -19.93 12.94
CA LEU A 212 20.86 -21.15 12.86
C LEU A 212 22.35 -20.86 12.79
N GLY A 213 22.78 -19.96 11.90
CA GLY A 213 24.20 -19.63 11.76
C GLY A 213 24.81 -18.96 13.00
N VAL A 214 24.07 -18.07 13.66
CA VAL A 214 24.50 -17.50 14.96
C VAL A 214 24.59 -18.57 16.05
N ARG A 215 23.64 -19.52 16.11
CA ARG A 215 23.69 -20.66 17.04
C ARG A 215 24.83 -21.65 16.73
N LEU A 216 25.31 -21.68 15.49
CA LEU A 216 26.53 -22.41 15.07
C LEU A 216 27.82 -21.60 15.32
N GLY A 217 27.74 -20.44 15.97
CA GLY A 217 28.90 -19.62 16.38
C GLY A 217 29.41 -18.64 15.31
N LEU A 218 28.66 -18.41 14.23
CA LEU A 218 29.04 -17.43 13.21
C LEU A 218 28.69 -15.99 13.64
N ASP A 219 29.58 -15.05 13.35
CA ASP A 219 29.26 -13.62 13.45
C ASP A 219 28.13 -13.27 12.45
N PRO A 220 27.07 -12.55 12.88
CA PRO A 220 25.92 -12.27 12.03
C PRO A 220 26.22 -11.30 10.87
N LYS A 221 27.24 -10.43 10.97
CA LYS A 221 27.63 -9.56 9.84
C LYS A 221 28.39 -10.35 8.79
N LEU A 222 29.31 -11.22 9.20
CA LEU A 222 30.00 -12.17 8.33
C LEU A 222 29.00 -13.06 7.59
N LEU A 223 28.05 -13.66 8.30
CA LEU A 223 27.00 -14.51 7.72
C LEU A 223 26.10 -13.73 6.75
N SER A 224 25.66 -12.54 7.12
CA SER A 224 24.88 -11.65 6.24
C SER A 224 25.63 -11.33 4.95
N ASN A 225 26.93 -10.99 5.05
CA ASN A 225 27.77 -10.71 3.89
C ASN A 225 27.90 -11.93 2.98
N ILE A 226 28.13 -13.13 3.54
CA ILE A 226 28.21 -14.39 2.77
C ILE A 226 26.89 -14.68 2.06
N ILE A 227 25.75 -14.54 2.74
CA ILE A 227 24.41 -14.72 2.13
C ILE A 227 24.22 -13.74 0.97
N ASN A 228 24.57 -12.46 1.17
CA ASN A 228 24.37 -11.39 0.20
C ASN A 228 25.35 -11.42 -0.99
N THR A 229 26.46 -12.17 -0.91
CA THR A 229 27.33 -12.48 -2.07
C THR A 229 27.03 -13.84 -2.70
N SER A 230 26.04 -14.59 -2.19
CA SER A 230 25.72 -15.96 -2.61
C SER A 230 24.29 -16.10 -3.17
N SER A 231 23.93 -17.31 -3.60
CA SER A 231 22.59 -17.66 -4.10
C SER A 231 21.46 -17.50 -3.08
N GLY A 232 21.78 -17.39 -1.78
CA GLY A 232 20.80 -17.14 -0.71
C GLY A 232 20.34 -15.68 -0.60
N ARG A 233 20.92 -14.75 -1.36
CA ARG A 233 20.58 -13.32 -1.30
C ARG A 233 19.09 -13.07 -1.59
N SER A 234 18.46 -12.28 -0.74
CA SER A 234 17.16 -11.65 -1.02
C SER A 234 17.12 -10.21 -0.53
N TRP A 235 16.09 -9.45 -0.90
CA TRP A 235 15.84 -8.11 -0.34
C TRP A 235 15.79 -8.12 1.20
N SER A 236 15.26 -9.20 1.79
CA SER A 236 15.19 -9.40 3.24
C SER A 236 16.55 -9.57 3.90
N SER A 237 17.57 -10.09 3.20
CA SER A 237 18.93 -10.26 3.74
C SER A 237 19.85 -9.07 3.43
N GLU A 238 19.67 -8.43 2.27
CA GLU A 238 20.53 -7.37 1.73
C GLU A 238 20.11 -5.96 2.19
N ILE A 239 18.81 -5.67 2.19
CA ILE A 239 18.26 -4.31 2.39
C ILE A 239 17.53 -4.18 3.75
N TYR A 240 17.05 -5.28 4.32
CA TYR A 240 16.13 -5.27 5.47
C TYR A 240 16.42 -6.35 6.52
N ASN A 241 17.71 -6.67 6.71
CA ASN A 241 18.16 -7.80 7.54
C ASN A 241 17.48 -7.81 8.94
N PRO A 242 16.88 -8.94 9.36
CA PRO A 242 16.10 -9.03 10.59
C PRO A 242 16.95 -9.10 11.87
N VAL A 243 18.28 -9.21 11.77
CA VAL A 243 19.16 -9.34 12.95
C VAL A 243 19.61 -7.96 13.45
N PRO A 244 19.37 -7.62 14.74
CA PRO A 244 19.79 -6.36 15.32
C PRO A 244 21.30 -6.10 15.16
N GLY A 245 21.64 -4.88 14.73
CA GLY A 245 23.05 -4.45 14.59
C GLY A 245 23.77 -4.93 13.33
N VAL A 246 23.16 -5.75 12.47
CA VAL A 246 23.75 -6.14 11.18
C VAL A 246 23.71 -4.99 10.18
N LEU A 247 22.53 -4.39 9.96
CA LEU A 247 22.36 -3.19 9.14
C LEU A 247 22.00 -1.97 10.01
N PRO A 248 22.52 -0.77 9.71
CA PRO A 248 21.99 0.47 10.27
C PRO A 248 20.62 0.79 9.66
N ASN A 249 19.84 1.65 10.33
CA ASN A 249 18.60 2.25 9.82
C ASN A 249 17.44 1.29 9.44
N VAL A 250 17.56 -0.02 9.69
CA VAL A 250 16.46 -1.00 9.59
C VAL A 250 15.77 -1.21 10.95
N PRO A 251 14.48 -1.64 11.00
CA PRO A 251 13.76 -1.79 12.26
C PRO A 251 14.41 -2.74 13.27
N ALA A 252 15.10 -3.79 12.83
CA ALA A 252 15.82 -4.71 13.73
C ALA A 252 16.84 -3.99 14.63
N SER A 253 17.50 -2.94 14.11
CA SER A 253 18.42 -2.08 14.85
C SER A 253 17.74 -0.94 15.63
N ASN A 254 16.40 -0.95 15.70
CA ASN A 254 15.57 -0.03 16.48
C ASN A 254 14.40 -0.77 17.17
N ASN A 255 14.70 -1.89 17.84
CA ASN A 255 13.75 -2.71 18.60
C ASN A 255 12.50 -3.19 17.81
N TYR A 256 12.59 -3.25 16.48
CA TYR A 256 11.51 -3.53 15.52
C TYR A 256 10.36 -2.51 15.56
N GLU A 257 10.65 -1.26 15.94
CA GLU A 257 9.66 -0.17 15.92
C GLU A 257 9.54 0.50 14.53
N GLY A 258 8.32 0.86 14.16
CA GLY A 258 8.00 1.44 12.84
C GLY A 258 7.85 0.40 11.73
N GLY A 259 8.51 0.63 10.59
CA GLY A 259 8.55 -0.29 9.45
C GLY A 259 7.18 -0.71 8.88
N PHE A 260 7.11 -1.95 8.40
CA PHE A 260 5.90 -2.62 7.94
C PHE A 260 5.39 -3.58 9.02
N GLY A 261 4.65 -3.03 10.00
CA GLY A 261 4.22 -3.77 11.18
C GLY A 261 3.42 -5.05 10.91
N THR A 262 3.86 -6.16 11.52
CA THR A 262 3.41 -7.57 11.53
C THR A 262 1.94 -7.81 11.19
N ALA A 263 1.00 -7.09 11.81
CA ALA A 263 -0.43 -7.29 11.55
C ALA A 263 -0.84 -6.99 10.08
N LEU A 264 -0.11 -6.14 9.35
CA LEU A 264 -0.32 -5.98 7.90
C LEU A 264 0.27 -7.12 7.08
N MET A 265 1.42 -7.68 7.48
CA MET A 265 1.98 -8.85 6.81
C MET A 265 1.04 -10.05 6.95
N MET A 266 0.51 -10.28 8.16
CA MET A 266 -0.56 -11.24 8.41
C MET A 266 -1.79 -10.96 7.52
N LYS A 267 -2.25 -9.70 7.40
CA LYS A 267 -3.42 -9.33 6.59
C LYS A 267 -3.18 -9.54 5.09
N ASP A 268 -2.01 -9.18 4.56
CA ASP A 268 -1.65 -9.41 3.14
C ASP A 268 -1.52 -10.91 2.84
N LEU A 269 -0.95 -11.69 3.76
CA LEU A 269 -0.89 -13.16 3.66
C LEU A 269 -2.26 -13.82 3.76
N GLY A 270 -3.21 -13.24 4.52
CA GLY A 270 -4.62 -13.63 4.49
C GLY A 270 -5.27 -13.43 3.12
N LEU A 271 -4.93 -12.35 2.41
CA LEU A 271 -5.36 -12.13 1.03
C LEU A 271 -4.69 -13.11 0.06
N ALA A 272 -3.42 -13.47 0.28
CA ALA A 272 -2.72 -14.51 -0.48
C ALA A 272 -3.40 -15.88 -0.31
N GLN A 273 -3.63 -16.30 0.94
CA GLN A 273 -4.35 -17.53 1.27
C GLN A 273 -5.73 -17.58 0.61
N SER A 274 -6.52 -16.52 0.75
CA SER A 274 -7.87 -16.43 0.19
C SER A 274 -7.87 -16.48 -1.34
N SER A 275 -6.82 -15.95 -1.98
CA SER A 275 -6.69 -15.97 -3.44
C SER A 275 -6.28 -17.35 -3.93
N ALA A 276 -5.29 -17.97 -3.27
CA ALA A 276 -4.81 -19.32 -3.58
C ALA A 276 -5.92 -20.37 -3.44
N THR A 277 -6.78 -20.28 -2.41
CA THR A 277 -7.97 -21.14 -2.28
C THR A 277 -8.94 -20.97 -3.44
N ARG A 278 -9.19 -19.73 -3.91
CA ARG A 278 -10.08 -19.48 -5.07
C ARG A 278 -9.50 -19.93 -6.42
N SER A 279 -8.18 -20.08 -6.52
CA SER A 279 -7.48 -20.49 -7.74
C SER A 279 -6.88 -21.91 -7.67
N ASN A 280 -7.26 -22.71 -6.67
CA ASN A 280 -6.71 -24.04 -6.38
C ASN A 280 -5.16 -24.10 -6.43
N SER A 281 -4.49 -23.02 -6.00
CA SER A 281 -3.04 -22.87 -6.12
C SER A 281 -2.32 -23.33 -4.85
N ALA A 282 -1.39 -24.28 -4.97
CA ALA A 282 -0.59 -24.76 -3.85
C ALA A 282 0.46 -23.72 -3.42
N ILE A 283 0.35 -23.21 -2.18
CA ILE A 283 1.26 -22.20 -1.61
C ILE A 283 1.84 -22.60 -0.24
N PRO A 284 2.41 -23.81 -0.06
CA PRO A 284 2.74 -24.37 1.27
C PRO A 284 3.59 -23.43 2.14
N LEU A 285 4.64 -22.83 1.60
CA LEU A 285 5.50 -21.87 2.31
C LEU A 285 4.76 -20.57 2.66
N GLY A 286 3.87 -20.10 1.79
CA GLY A 286 3.03 -18.91 2.02
C GLY A 286 2.00 -19.15 3.12
N SER A 287 1.38 -20.33 3.14
CA SER A 287 0.45 -20.77 4.20
C SER A 287 1.15 -20.90 5.56
N LEU A 288 2.39 -21.41 5.59
CA LEU A 288 3.21 -21.49 6.81
C LEU A 288 3.58 -20.09 7.31
N ALA A 289 4.10 -19.23 6.44
CA ALA A 289 4.41 -17.83 6.78
C ALA A 289 3.17 -17.09 7.30
N HIS A 290 1.99 -17.32 6.71
CA HIS A 290 0.72 -16.78 7.20
C HIS A 290 0.42 -17.20 8.64
N GLN A 291 0.62 -18.47 9.00
CA GLN A 291 0.39 -18.93 10.38
C GLN A 291 1.44 -18.38 11.35
N LEU A 292 2.72 -18.27 10.95
CA LEU A 292 3.76 -17.63 11.76
C LEU A 292 3.42 -16.16 12.06
N TYR A 293 3.06 -15.38 11.04
CA TYR A 293 2.65 -13.98 11.22
C TYR A 293 1.34 -13.81 12.01
N ARG A 294 0.45 -14.81 11.98
CA ARG A 294 -0.74 -14.88 12.85
C ARG A 294 -0.38 -15.14 14.31
N LEU A 295 0.49 -16.11 14.58
CA LEU A 295 1.00 -16.43 15.92
C LEU A 295 1.76 -15.25 16.54
N MET A 296 2.63 -14.59 15.76
CA MET A 296 3.29 -13.33 16.15
C MET A 296 2.27 -12.26 16.55
N SER A 297 1.24 -12.05 15.73
CA SER A 297 0.25 -10.99 15.95
C SER A 297 -0.49 -11.16 17.27
N VAL A 298 -0.92 -12.39 17.62
CA VAL A 298 -1.59 -12.66 18.91
C VAL A 298 -0.62 -12.72 20.11
N ARG A 299 0.67 -13.00 19.88
CA ARG A 299 1.73 -12.99 20.91
C ARG A 299 2.42 -11.61 21.06
N GLY A 300 1.68 -10.53 20.83
CA GLY A 300 2.11 -9.15 21.10
C GLY A 300 2.93 -8.44 20.01
N TYR A 301 3.34 -9.13 18.94
CA TYR A 301 4.18 -8.52 17.88
C TYR A 301 3.38 -7.73 16.84
N ALA A 302 2.04 -7.74 16.88
CA ALA A 302 1.16 -7.12 15.88
C ALA A 302 1.55 -5.68 15.45
N LYS A 303 2.08 -4.87 16.37
CA LYS A 303 2.52 -3.48 16.12
C LYS A 303 3.98 -3.37 15.64
N LYS A 304 4.85 -4.31 16.01
CA LYS A 304 6.27 -4.35 15.61
C LYS A 304 6.42 -4.72 14.14
N ASP A 305 7.50 -4.26 13.51
CA ASP A 305 7.87 -4.58 12.14
C ASP A 305 7.92 -6.09 11.87
N PHE A 306 7.56 -6.51 10.65
CA PHE A 306 7.49 -7.93 10.26
C PHE A 306 8.84 -8.68 10.31
N SER A 307 9.98 -7.98 10.31
CA SER A 307 11.31 -8.58 10.55
C SER A 307 11.48 -9.11 12.00
N SER A 308 10.59 -8.73 12.92
CA SER A 308 10.57 -9.27 14.30
C SER A 308 10.27 -10.76 14.41
N ILE A 309 10.03 -11.46 13.29
CA ILE A 309 10.02 -12.92 13.24
C ILE A 309 11.31 -13.53 13.79
N TYR A 310 12.47 -12.88 13.61
CA TYR A 310 13.73 -13.32 14.21
C TYR A 310 13.68 -13.31 15.76
N GLN A 311 13.22 -12.21 16.35
CA GLN A 311 12.99 -12.13 17.81
C GLN A 311 11.90 -13.09 18.30
N PHE A 312 10.92 -13.42 17.46
CA PHE A 312 9.89 -14.41 17.78
C PHE A 312 10.49 -15.82 17.88
N LEU A 313 11.25 -16.24 16.86
CA LEU A 313 11.92 -17.56 16.81
C LEU A 313 12.85 -17.77 18.01
N GLN A 314 13.69 -16.77 18.34
CA GLN A 314 14.60 -16.84 19.49
C GLN A 314 13.89 -17.04 20.84
N LYS A 315 12.72 -16.43 21.04
CA LYS A 315 11.99 -16.58 22.32
C LYS A 315 11.29 -17.93 22.46
N SER A 316 10.89 -18.58 21.36
CA SER A 316 10.39 -19.96 21.41
C SER A 316 11.45 -20.97 21.86
N GLU A 317 12.73 -20.71 21.58
CA GLU A 317 13.84 -21.59 21.98
C GLU A 317 14.20 -21.41 23.46
N ASN A 318 14.16 -20.18 23.98
CA ASN A 318 14.51 -19.85 25.38
C ASN A 318 13.32 -20.02 26.37
N SER A 319 12.35 -20.86 26.03
CA SER A 319 11.16 -21.15 26.86
C SER A 319 11.09 -22.62 27.33
N ASN A 320 12.19 -23.37 27.15
CA ASN A 320 12.43 -24.73 27.62
C ASN A 320 13.66 -24.74 28.54
#